data_AF-G5GSB7-F1
#
_entry.id   AF-G5GSB7-F1
#
_cell.length_a   1.000
_cell.length_b   1.000
_cell.length_c   1.000
_cell.angle_alpha   90.00
_cell.angle_beta   90.00
_cell.angle_gamma   90.00
#
_symmetry.space_group_name_H-M   'P 1'
#
loop_
_entity.id
_entity.type
_entity.pdbx_description
1 polymer ?
#
loop_
_entity_poly.entity_id
_entity_poly.type
_entity_poly.pdbx_seq_one_letter_code
_entity_poly.pdbx_strand_id
1 'polypeptide(L)'
;MGGEDAALDGEKLAVACAIDEQYMPRFAGDELPQSALGFALSVADKIDNIVGTFSRGKIPTGSQDPFALRRQALGLVLMLIENESDLLFSDLVDEACNLYAFDEMAREKMQTDVADFIRLCLKNALTERVRANRLSLLKAVDNYLLQTADYSKIVLN
;
A
#
# COMPACT_ATOMS: atom_id res chain seq x y z
N MET A 1 0.75 -6.05 -21.86
CA MET A 1 -0.53 -5.57 -22.45
C MET A 1 -0.65 -4.07 -22.27
N GLY A 2 -0.84 -3.51 -21.07
CA GLY A 2 -1.02 -2.05 -20.92
C GLY A 2 0.14 -1.17 -21.46
N GLY A 3 1.40 -1.53 -21.19
CA GLY A 3 2.54 -0.74 -21.67
C GLY A 3 2.85 -0.95 -23.16
N GLU A 4 2.67 -2.17 -23.67
CA GLU A 4 2.78 -2.47 -25.11
C GLU A 4 1.78 -1.64 -25.93
N ASP A 5 0.52 -1.55 -25.48
CA ASP A 5 -0.51 -0.75 -26.12
C ASP A 5 -0.17 0.75 -26.06
N ALA A 6 0.30 1.26 -24.91
CA ALA A 6 0.73 2.66 -24.78
C ALA A 6 1.91 3.01 -25.71
N ALA A 7 2.86 2.08 -25.88
CA ALA A 7 3.97 2.27 -26.81
C ALA A 7 3.49 2.29 -28.28
N LEU A 8 2.49 1.46 -28.63
CA LEU A 8 1.86 1.47 -29.95
C LEU A 8 1.09 2.77 -30.22
N ASP A 9 0.50 3.37 -29.17
CA ASP A 9 -0.20 4.66 -29.24
C ASP A 9 0.75 5.88 -29.27
N GLY A 10 2.07 5.65 -29.26
CA GLY A 10 3.08 6.70 -29.40
C GLY A 10 3.45 7.40 -28.10
N GLU A 11 3.07 6.84 -26.95
CA GLU A 11 3.50 7.35 -25.65
C GLU A 11 5.01 7.24 -25.46
N LYS A 12 5.55 8.05 -24.54
CA LYS A 12 6.97 7.98 -24.18
C LYS A 12 7.26 6.59 -23.59
N LEU A 13 8.43 6.02 -23.93
CA LEU A 13 8.88 4.73 -23.40
C LEU A 13 8.83 4.65 -21.86
N ALA A 14 9.14 5.75 -21.18
CA ALA A 14 9.04 5.82 -19.72
C ALA A 14 7.60 5.62 -19.21
N VAL A 15 6.60 6.14 -19.92
CA VAL A 15 5.17 5.99 -19.58
C VAL A 15 4.72 4.55 -19.84
N ALA A 16 5.04 4.01 -21.02
CA ALA A 16 4.74 2.62 -21.35
C ALA A 16 5.34 1.64 -20.32
N CYS A 17 6.61 1.84 -19.96
CA CYS A 17 7.30 1.06 -18.94
C CYS A 17 6.61 1.17 -17.57
N ALA A 18 6.21 2.38 -17.15
CA ALA A 18 5.51 2.56 -15.89
C ALA A 18 4.15 1.86 -15.86
N ILE A 19 3.41 1.86 -16.97
CA ILE A 19 2.12 1.17 -17.08
C ILE A 19 2.31 -0.35 -16.96
N ASP A 20 3.36 -0.92 -17.55
CA ASP A 20 3.67 -2.34 -17.39
C ASP A 20 4.09 -2.68 -15.94
N GLU A 21 4.84 -1.78 -15.28
CA GLU A 21 5.31 -1.95 -13.90
C GLU A 21 4.24 -1.65 -12.83
N GLN A 22 3.15 -0.94 -13.16
CA GLN A 22 2.11 -0.51 -12.22
C GLN A 22 1.57 -1.66 -11.35
N TYR A 23 1.41 -2.85 -11.93
CA TYR A 23 0.85 -4.00 -11.22
C TYR A 23 1.88 -4.76 -10.39
N MET A 24 3.17 -4.44 -10.49
CA MET A 24 4.24 -5.12 -9.75
C MET A 24 4.34 -4.64 -8.29
N PRO A 25 4.69 -5.52 -7.34
CA PRO A 25 4.74 -6.97 -7.48
C PRO A 25 3.32 -7.55 -7.52
N ARG A 26 3.07 -8.48 -8.44
CA ARG A 26 1.74 -9.08 -8.66
C ARG A 26 1.45 -10.20 -7.66
N PHE A 27 2.49 -10.84 -7.14
CA PHE A 27 2.44 -11.90 -6.16
C PHE A 27 3.70 -11.93 -5.29
N ALA A 28 3.68 -12.74 -4.24
CA ALA A 28 4.82 -12.91 -3.34
C ALA A 28 6.06 -13.46 -4.07
N GLY A 29 7.15 -12.70 -4.07
CA GLY A 29 8.40 -13.07 -4.75
C GLY A 29 8.49 -12.62 -6.21
N ASP A 30 7.50 -11.90 -6.72
CA ASP A 30 7.57 -11.24 -8.03
C ASP A 30 8.62 -10.11 -8.03
N GLU A 31 8.97 -9.65 -9.23
CA GLU A 31 9.83 -8.49 -9.43
C GLU A 31 9.17 -7.21 -8.88
N LEU A 32 10.01 -6.25 -8.48
CA LEU A 32 9.58 -4.92 -8.09
C LEU A 32 9.68 -3.97 -9.30
N PRO A 33 8.87 -2.90 -9.37
CA PRO A 33 9.09 -1.84 -10.35
C PRO A 33 10.55 -1.39 -10.34
N GLN A 34 11.20 -1.34 -11.49
CA GLN A 34 12.60 -0.93 -11.62
C GLN A 34 12.72 0.55 -11.95
N SER A 35 11.70 1.13 -12.61
CA SER A 35 11.67 2.56 -12.90
C SER A 35 11.07 3.36 -11.75
N ALA A 36 11.57 4.58 -11.53
CA ALA A 36 10.99 5.48 -10.53
C ALA A 36 9.51 5.82 -10.83
N LEU A 37 9.15 5.93 -12.11
CA LEU A 37 7.77 6.23 -12.52
C LEU A 37 6.85 5.02 -12.30
N GLY A 38 7.30 3.81 -12.62
CA GLY A 38 6.55 2.57 -12.34
C GLY A 38 6.41 2.30 -10.84
N PHE A 39 7.45 2.59 -10.05
CA PHE A 39 7.38 2.55 -8.59
C PHE A 39 6.30 3.50 -8.06
N ALA A 40 6.36 4.77 -8.45
CA ALA A 40 5.38 5.77 -8.01
C ALA A 40 3.95 5.41 -8.43
N LEU A 41 3.76 4.96 -9.67
CA LEU A 41 2.46 4.55 -10.20
C LEU A 41 1.92 3.31 -9.48
N SER A 42 2.78 2.33 -9.20
CA SER A 42 2.41 1.12 -8.46
C SER A 42 2.03 1.42 -7.00
N VAL A 43 2.76 2.34 -6.33
CA VAL A 43 2.43 2.81 -4.98
C VAL A 43 1.04 3.46 -4.98
N ALA A 44 0.81 4.40 -5.91
CA ALA A 44 -0.44 5.14 -6.02
C ALA A 44 -1.64 4.20 -6.27
N ASP A 45 -1.52 3.28 -7.23
CA ASP A 45 -2.55 2.30 -7.57
C ASP A 45 -2.96 1.42 -6.37
N LYS A 46 -1.96 0.92 -5.63
CA LYS A 46 -2.20 0.01 -4.49
C LYS A 46 -2.85 0.75 -3.33
N ILE A 47 -2.39 1.96 -3.02
CA ILE A 47 -2.98 2.79 -1.97
C ILE A 47 -4.42 3.19 -2.33
N ASP A 48 -4.65 3.65 -3.55
CA ASP A 48 -5.99 4.01 -4.02
C ASP A 48 -6.95 2.82 -3.95
N ASN A 49 -6.53 1.63 -4.39
CA ASN A 49 -7.37 0.44 -4.34
C ASN A 49 -7.68 0.01 -2.89
N ILE A 50 -6.70 0.08 -1.98
CA ILE A 50 -6.91 -0.21 -0.56
C ILE A 50 -7.93 0.76 0.05
N VAL A 51 -7.67 2.07 -0.04
CA VAL A 51 -8.53 3.10 0.56
C VAL A 51 -9.91 3.13 -0.11
N GLY A 52 -9.95 3.09 -1.43
CA GLY A 52 -11.19 3.07 -2.22
C GLY A 52 -12.04 1.83 -1.98
N THR A 53 -11.44 0.67 -1.69
CA THR A 53 -12.19 -0.53 -1.32
C THR A 53 -12.69 -0.46 0.12
N PHE A 54 -11.87 0.06 1.04
CA PHE A 54 -12.24 0.22 2.45
C PHE A 54 -13.36 1.25 2.63
N SER A 55 -13.36 2.32 1.84
CA SER A 55 -14.41 3.35 1.79
C SER A 55 -15.80 2.76 1.54
N ARG A 56 -15.86 1.62 0.84
CA ARG A 56 -17.09 0.90 0.50
C ARG A 56 -17.44 -0.19 1.52
N GLY A 57 -16.76 -0.22 2.66
CA GLY A 57 -16.93 -1.22 3.72
C GLY A 57 -16.43 -2.62 3.34
N LYS A 58 -15.61 -2.76 2.29
CA LYS A 58 -15.16 -4.05 1.76
C LYS A 58 -13.78 -4.46 2.29
N ILE A 59 -13.59 -4.33 3.59
CA ILE A 59 -12.33 -4.72 4.25
C ILE A 59 -12.26 -6.25 4.31
N PRO A 60 -11.21 -6.90 3.79
CA PRO A 60 -11.12 -8.36 3.78
C PRO A 60 -11.02 -8.97 5.20
N THR A 61 -12.12 -9.55 5.68
CA THR A 61 -12.17 -10.32 6.93
C THR A 61 -12.13 -11.82 6.62
N GLY A 62 -11.14 -12.56 7.11
CA GLY A 62 -11.02 -14.02 6.88
C GLY A 62 -10.08 -14.43 5.74
N SER A 63 -10.33 -15.53 5.06
CA SER A 63 -9.42 -16.06 4.01
C SER A 63 -9.65 -15.44 2.62
N GLN A 64 -10.84 -14.91 2.35
CA GLN A 64 -11.19 -14.35 1.05
C GLN A 64 -10.52 -12.98 0.84
N ASP A 65 -10.00 -12.75 -0.37
CA ASP A 65 -9.37 -11.49 -0.80
C ASP A 65 -9.76 -11.17 -2.25
N PRO A 66 -11.04 -10.83 -2.51
CA PRO A 66 -11.56 -10.68 -3.87
C PRO A 66 -10.90 -9.52 -4.64
N PHE A 67 -10.34 -8.54 -3.94
CA PHE A 67 -9.72 -7.34 -4.52
C PHE A 67 -8.21 -7.31 -4.37
N ALA A 68 -7.56 -8.45 -4.09
CA ALA A 68 -6.10 -8.54 -4.00
C ALA A 68 -5.45 -7.72 -2.89
N LEU A 69 -6.20 -7.21 -1.91
CA LEU A 69 -5.73 -6.20 -1.00
C LEU A 69 -4.61 -6.71 -0.10
N ARG A 70 -4.62 -8.00 0.28
CA ARG A 70 -3.55 -8.56 1.11
C ARG A 70 -2.24 -8.62 0.33
N ARG A 71 -2.31 -9.08 -0.93
CA ARG A 71 -1.12 -9.15 -1.78
C ARG A 71 -0.61 -7.76 -2.16
N GLN A 72 -1.50 -6.81 -2.42
CA GLN A 72 -1.13 -5.42 -2.68
C GLN A 72 -0.52 -4.74 -1.46
N ALA A 73 -1.09 -4.92 -0.26
CA ALA A 73 -0.52 -4.37 0.97
C ALA A 73 0.89 -4.92 1.24
N LEU A 74 1.09 -6.25 1.14
CA LEU A 74 2.41 -6.84 1.32
C LEU A 74 3.41 -6.37 0.26
N GLY A 75 2.98 -6.27 -1.00
CA GLY A 75 3.79 -5.76 -2.11
C GLY A 75 4.21 -4.32 -1.90
N LEU A 76 3.27 -3.47 -1.48
CA LEU A 76 3.50 -2.07 -1.20
C LEU A 76 4.52 -1.86 -0.07
N VAL A 77 4.35 -2.53 1.07
CA VAL A 77 5.33 -2.36 2.17
C VAL A 77 6.71 -2.88 1.74
N LEU A 78 6.78 -3.99 1.01
CA LEU A 78 8.06 -4.49 0.48
C LEU A 78 8.70 -3.48 -0.48
N MET A 79 7.93 -2.89 -1.39
CA MET A 79 8.41 -1.87 -2.32
C MET A 79 9.02 -0.67 -1.59
N LEU A 80 8.32 -0.13 -0.58
CA LEU A 80 8.79 1.02 0.18
C LEU A 80 10.11 0.71 0.91
N ILE A 81 10.24 -0.47 1.50
CA ILE A 81 11.47 -0.87 2.20
C ILE A 81 12.63 -1.10 1.22
N GLU A 82 12.42 -1.86 0.15
CA GLU A 82 13.50 -2.25 -0.77
C GLU A 82 13.99 -1.05 -1.61
N ASN A 83 13.17 -0.01 -1.78
CA ASN A 83 13.59 1.26 -2.37
C ASN A 83 14.15 2.26 -1.34
N GLU A 84 14.28 1.88 -0.06
CA GLU A 84 14.69 2.79 1.03
C GLU A 84 13.90 4.12 1.00
N SER A 85 12.61 4.02 0.70
CA SER A 85 11.75 5.17 0.45
C SER A 85 11.46 5.95 1.73
N ASP A 86 11.58 7.28 1.66
CA ASP A 86 11.20 8.21 2.74
C ASP A 86 9.67 8.43 2.84
N LEU A 87 8.88 7.91 1.90
CA LEU A 87 7.42 8.02 1.94
C LEU A 87 6.84 7.36 3.18
N LEU A 88 6.04 8.14 3.93
CA LEU A 88 5.27 7.64 5.06
C LEU A 88 3.94 7.05 4.57
N PHE A 89 3.57 5.91 5.16
CA PHE A 89 2.30 5.26 4.84
C PHE A 89 1.10 6.14 5.19
N SER A 90 1.22 6.97 6.24
CA SER A 90 0.21 7.95 6.63
C SER A 90 -0.08 8.95 5.54
N ASP A 91 0.97 9.48 4.93
CA ASP A 91 0.86 10.53 3.93
C ASP A 91 0.19 9.97 2.67
N LEU A 92 0.52 8.72 2.32
CA LEU A 92 -0.13 8.00 1.22
C LEU A 92 -1.64 7.80 1.48
N VAL A 93 -2.00 7.35 2.68
CA VAL A 93 -3.41 7.16 3.05
C VAL A 93 -4.14 8.50 3.10
N ASP A 94 -3.49 9.56 3.61
CA ASP A 94 -4.05 10.90 3.67
C ASP A 94 -4.31 11.48 2.30
N GLU A 95 -3.39 11.27 1.35
CA GLU A 95 -3.55 11.71 -0.02
C GLU A 95 -4.71 10.99 -0.70
N ALA A 96 -4.85 9.69 -0.51
CA ALA A 96 -6.03 8.97 -0.99
C ALA A 96 -7.33 9.49 -0.34
N CYS A 97 -7.33 9.74 0.97
CA CYS A 97 -8.49 10.31 1.67
C CYS A 97 -8.87 11.70 1.13
N ASN A 98 -7.89 12.52 0.72
CA ASN A 98 -8.13 13.80 0.05
C ASN A 98 -8.89 13.60 -1.26
N LEU A 99 -8.48 12.63 -2.08
CA LEU A 99 -9.12 12.34 -3.37
C LEU A 99 -10.57 11.84 -3.23
N TYR A 100 -10.87 11.09 -2.16
CA TYR A 100 -12.23 10.65 -1.83
C TYR A 100 -13.04 11.67 -1.01
N ALA A 101 -12.49 12.85 -0.73
CA ALA A 101 -13.13 13.93 0.03
C ALA A 101 -13.65 13.49 1.41
N PHE A 102 -12.87 12.69 2.13
CA PHE A 102 -13.23 12.27 3.49
C PHE A 102 -13.18 13.43 4.48
N ASP A 103 -14.13 13.46 5.41
CA ASP A 103 -14.04 14.28 6.60
C ASP A 103 -12.97 13.77 7.57
N GLU A 104 -12.67 14.56 8.60
CA GLU A 104 -11.63 14.26 9.59
C GLU A 104 -11.87 12.93 10.31
N MET A 105 -13.12 12.63 10.68
CA MET A 105 -13.49 11.39 11.37
C MET A 105 -13.30 10.16 10.48
N ALA A 106 -13.74 10.24 9.23
CA ALA A 106 -13.57 9.18 8.25
C ALA A 106 -12.09 8.94 7.92
N ARG A 107 -11.29 10.02 7.87
CA ARG A 107 -9.84 9.95 7.68
C ARG A 107 -9.14 9.25 8.84
N GLU A 108 -9.40 9.65 10.09
CA GLU A 108 -8.81 9.01 11.28
C GLU A 108 -9.14 7.52 11.33
N LYS A 109 -10.40 7.18 11.02
CA LYS A 109 -10.83 5.78 10.92
C LYS A 109 -10.09 5.04 9.82
N MET A 110 -9.94 5.65 8.63
CA MET A 110 -9.24 5.03 7.51
C MET A 110 -7.76 4.77 7.81
N GLN A 111 -7.08 5.74 8.44
CA GLN A 111 -5.70 5.59 8.91
C GLN A 111 -5.57 4.35 9.81
N THR A 112 -6.47 4.23 10.79
CA THR A 112 -6.52 3.10 11.73
C THR A 112 -6.80 1.76 11.02
N ASP A 113 -7.84 1.71 10.19
CA ASP A 113 -8.25 0.49 9.48
C ASP A 113 -7.13 -0.03 8.56
N VAL A 114 -6.47 0.86 7.82
CA VAL A 114 -5.35 0.52 6.93
C VAL A 114 -4.16 0.01 7.75
N ALA A 115 -3.84 0.66 8.85
CA ALA A 115 -2.75 0.23 9.74
C ALA A 115 -2.98 -1.18 10.28
N ASP A 116 -4.16 -1.43 10.83
CA ASP A 116 -4.53 -2.72 11.39
C ASP A 116 -4.53 -3.81 10.32
N PHE A 117 -5.02 -3.49 9.12
CA PHE A 117 -5.00 -4.41 7.99
C PHE A 117 -3.59 -4.77 7.56
N ILE A 118 -2.68 -3.81 7.41
CA ILE A 118 -1.29 -4.08 7.03
C ILE A 118 -0.61 -4.90 8.11
N ARG A 119 -0.82 -4.55 9.38
CA ARG A 119 -0.27 -5.30 10.52
C ARG A 119 -0.73 -6.76 10.50
N LEU A 120 -2.01 -7.00 10.22
CA LEU A 120 -2.56 -8.34 10.07
C LEU A 120 -1.94 -9.09 8.88
N CYS A 121 -1.78 -8.41 7.74
CA CYS A 121 -1.13 -8.98 6.55
C CYS A 121 0.30 -9.41 6.86
N LEU A 122 1.10 -8.55 7.51
CA LEU A 122 2.48 -8.84 7.89
C LEU A 122 2.56 -10.02 8.86
N LYS A 123 1.69 -10.06 9.87
CA LYS A 123 1.62 -11.19 10.82
C LYS A 123 1.37 -12.52 10.10
N ASN A 124 0.51 -12.53 9.09
CA ASN A 124 0.12 -13.74 8.38
C ASN A 124 0.99 -14.05 7.15
N ALA A 125 1.94 -13.19 6.79
CA ALA A 125 2.77 -13.38 5.61
C ALA A 125 3.64 -14.65 5.74
N LEU A 126 3.62 -15.50 4.72
CA LEU A 126 4.42 -16.72 4.66
C LEU A 126 5.67 -16.57 3.76
N THR A 127 5.79 -15.46 3.05
CA THR A 127 6.88 -15.20 2.11
C THR A 127 8.21 -14.99 2.83
N GLU A 128 9.28 -15.61 2.35
CA GLU A 128 10.61 -15.51 2.96
C GLU A 128 11.16 -14.08 2.99
N ARG A 129 10.99 -13.27 1.93
CA ARG A 129 11.35 -11.83 1.95
C ARG A 129 10.63 -11.06 3.06
N VAL A 130 9.32 -11.29 3.22
CA VAL A 130 8.53 -10.64 4.28
C VAL A 130 8.89 -11.18 5.66
N ARG A 131 9.24 -12.46 5.78
CA ARG A 131 9.70 -13.07 7.04
C ARG A 131 11.07 -12.53 7.46
N ALA A 132 12.02 -12.45 6.53
CA ALA A 132 13.35 -11.91 6.77
C ALA A 132 13.28 -10.45 7.24
N ASN A 133 12.39 -9.66 6.64
CA ASN A 133 12.19 -8.25 6.97
C ASN A 133 11.06 -8.01 7.99
N ARG A 134 10.48 -9.05 8.60
CA ARG A 134 9.24 -8.91 9.40
C ARG A 134 9.36 -7.90 10.52
N LEU A 135 10.49 -7.90 11.22
CA LEU A 135 10.68 -7.02 12.37
C LEU A 135 10.79 -5.55 11.95
N SER A 136 11.50 -5.25 10.85
CA SER A 136 11.58 -3.89 10.31
C SER A 136 10.24 -3.44 9.73
N LEU A 137 9.52 -4.34 9.04
CA LEU A 137 8.18 -4.09 8.51
C LEU A 137 7.17 -3.77 9.63
N LEU A 138 7.16 -4.57 10.70
CA LEU A 138 6.28 -4.32 11.85
C LEU A 138 6.65 -3.02 12.56
N LYS A 139 7.95 -2.69 12.70
CA LYS A 139 8.39 -1.40 13.26
C LYS A 139 7.96 -0.21 12.40
N ALA A 140 8.02 -0.34 11.07
CA ALA A 140 7.54 0.72 10.18
C ALA A 140 6.04 0.97 10.36
N VAL A 141 5.25 -0.10 10.51
CA VAL A 141 3.81 0.01 10.80
C VAL A 141 3.55 0.54 12.20
N ASP A 142 4.32 0.14 13.21
CA ASP A 142 4.18 0.67 14.56
C ASP A 142 4.56 2.16 14.63
N ASN A 143 5.60 2.60 13.89
CA ASN A 143 5.93 4.02 13.75
C ASN A 143 4.82 4.82 13.07
N TYR A 144 4.22 4.26 12.03
CA TYR A 144 3.05 4.82 11.37
C TYR A 144 1.88 4.97 12.37
N LEU A 145 1.55 3.93 13.13
CA LEU A 145 0.54 3.99 14.19
C LEU A 145 0.86 5.06 15.25
N LEU A 146 2.12 5.21 15.66
CA LEU A 146 2.59 6.23 16.62
C LEU A 146 2.45 7.66 16.09
N GLN A 147 2.49 7.84 14.78
CA GLN A 147 2.31 9.15 14.14
C GLN A 147 0.83 9.47 13.92
N THR A 148 -0.01 8.47 13.68
CA THR A 148 -1.45 8.65 13.41
C THR A 148 -2.32 8.62 14.67
N ALA A 149 -1.96 7.82 15.67
CA ALA A 149 -2.72 7.71 16.90
C ALA A 149 -2.15 8.68 17.94
N ASP A 150 -2.95 9.67 18.32
CA ASP A 150 -2.68 10.48 19.49
C ASP A 150 -2.86 9.60 20.75
N TYR A 151 -1.81 8.85 21.12
CA TYR A 151 -1.81 8.01 22.31
C TYR A 151 -1.99 8.82 23.61
N SER A 152 -1.94 10.16 23.58
CA SER A 152 -2.33 10.98 24.72
C SER A 152 -3.83 10.87 25.04
N LYS A 153 -4.66 10.41 24.10
CA LYS A 153 -6.10 10.15 24.30
C LYS A 153 -6.43 8.70 24.71
N ILE A 154 -5.46 7.78 24.65
CA ILE A 154 -5.69 6.33 24.89
C ILE A 154 -5.18 5.87 26.27
N VAL A 155 -4.50 6.72 27.05
CA VAL A 155 -4.00 6.35 28.38
C VAL A 155 -4.90 6.91 29.50
N LEU A 156 -5.71 5.97 30.03
CA LEU A 156 -6.21 5.77 31.41
C LEU A 156 -7.33 6.67 31.96
N ASN A 157 -8.54 6.10 32.01
CA ASN A 157 -9.31 5.93 33.25
C ASN A 157 -9.56 4.43 33.49
#